data_AF-A0A6C0J763-F1
#
_entry.id   AF-A0A6C0J763-F1
#
_cell.length_a   1.000
_cell.length_b   1.000
_cell.length_c   1.000
_cell.angle_alpha   90.00
_cell.angle_beta   90.00
_cell.angle_gamma   90.00
#
_symmetry.space_group_name_H-M   'P 1'
#
loop_
_entity.id
_entity.type
_entity.pdbx_description
1 polymer ?
#
loop_
_entity_poly.entity_id
_entity_poly.type
_entity_poly.pdbx_seq_one_letter_code
_entity_poly.pdbx_strand_id
1 'polypeptide(L)'
;MENWNIDSTKFGKMKIGMFNNSSYYGIPTNILKSGICKYYRRKEWEKFEWCVVEMFILGLKNKAIITNLVNRLKILLMEEIICVEIGSIFRGIEILESVDEKENEEKLSGLLEFCRLVRDLKRGRIVSYINNFWRFEEKKYKLDDVILNKVKKFEKKGDSEKILKLGELFIGFLEHRDFNMFGVFNLVYIMDEKGGTRFRRKDCIYLLVEILEEYFENEKLKKVLEFGKKMLFRKDLKERLAFGMWLIVIGWKMDELDFTTIENVIWTKEEVDQYMVNRIEIKIDDDYVVNDYHVNKKFGLKKFGEVGSLVLDEDLSLLGEKGEEMRKFYIDVKSGIKKKKVVILEKVIKKEEVIKKKKVVILEKVIKKKKVKKKKVILEEVVIEEELESIDWSKFKNIEVIEEGVCGLKVCCIKVEYDGKKYILKEMKESFRFGRDYIMMDILKKRFGIKDLGMKRIRSGVGLEVVDKKKKTYVKNWKFGEREVVYCMMENFDNIGDLGKNKGFLEREDVFKESLKIRLFDGLFRSSDNILRNILVNIAGVVLSIDEGDIYGKRSLVFNKSDWFLKKENIEKTKLVVEEIINEWDLLSLKLEVEKEMIRFGFEEKVKEMKDRFDNYLEKVFEEF
;
A
#
# COMPACT_ATOMS: atom_id res chain seq x y z
N MET A 1 -39.79 -0.77 -4.13
CA MET A 1 -39.69 -1.17 -2.71
C MET A 1 -41.01 -1.71 -2.19
N GLU A 2 -42.13 -1.02 -2.41
CA GLU A 2 -43.47 -1.52 -2.03
C GLU A 2 -43.79 -2.87 -2.70
N ASN A 3 -43.37 -3.08 -3.95
CA ASN A 3 -43.58 -4.35 -4.68
C ASN A 3 -42.68 -5.51 -4.23
N TRP A 4 -41.62 -5.27 -3.45
CA TRP A 4 -40.59 -6.29 -3.14
C TRP A 4 -40.80 -7.01 -1.82
N ASN A 5 -41.94 -6.77 -1.14
CA ASN A 5 -42.25 -7.29 0.19
C ASN A 5 -41.09 -7.13 1.21
N ILE A 6 -40.32 -6.06 1.07
CA ILE A 6 -39.21 -5.77 1.97
C ILE A 6 -39.79 -5.27 3.29
N ASP A 7 -39.72 -6.10 4.33
CA ASP A 7 -40.09 -5.71 5.70
C ASP A 7 -39.39 -4.40 6.09
N SER A 8 -40.20 -3.37 6.34
CA SER A 8 -39.73 -2.01 6.65
C SER A 8 -38.96 -1.93 7.97
N THR A 9 -39.26 -2.81 8.92
CA THR A 9 -38.57 -2.92 10.21
C THR A 9 -37.18 -3.52 10.02
N LYS A 10 -37.05 -4.62 9.26
CA LYS A 10 -35.75 -5.22 8.93
C LYS A 10 -34.90 -4.28 8.08
N PHE A 11 -35.51 -3.67 7.05
CA PHE A 11 -34.86 -2.67 6.23
C PHE A 11 -34.38 -1.50 7.08
N GLY A 12 -35.21 -0.98 7.99
CA GLY A 12 -34.87 0.06 8.96
C GLY A 12 -33.65 -0.29 9.81
N LYS A 13 -33.55 -1.54 10.29
CA LYS A 13 -32.47 -2.05 11.15
C LYS A 13 -31.11 -2.27 10.46
N MET A 14 -31.05 -2.24 9.11
CA MET A 14 -29.78 -2.31 8.38
C MET A 14 -28.81 -1.21 8.85
N LYS A 15 -27.55 -1.58 9.08
CA LYS A 15 -26.52 -0.64 9.54
C LYS A 15 -25.71 -0.16 8.36
N ILE A 16 -25.58 1.16 8.24
CA ILE A 16 -24.79 1.81 7.19
C ILE A 16 -23.87 2.82 7.84
N GLY A 17 -22.57 2.55 7.78
CA GLY A 17 -21.52 3.40 8.31
C GLY A 17 -20.19 3.13 7.60
N MET A 18 -19.17 3.90 7.96
CA MET A 18 -17.88 3.82 7.27
C MET A 18 -17.15 2.47 7.47
N PHE A 19 -17.46 1.72 8.55
CA PHE A 19 -16.74 0.48 8.92
C PHE A 19 -17.61 -0.67 9.43
N ASN A 20 -18.91 -0.45 9.66
CA ASN A 20 -19.78 -1.46 10.28
C ASN A 20 -21.12 -1.52 9.54
N ASN A 21 -21.06 -2.02 8.30
CA ASN A 21 -22.23 -2.22 7.46
C ASN A 21 -22.80 -3.61 7.68
N SER A 22 -24.12 -3.67 7.85
CA SER A 22 -24.87 -4.91 8.06
C SER A 22 -26.06 -4.92 7.13
N SER A 23 -26.22 -6.01 6.39
CA SER A 23 -27.27 -6.19 5.39
C SER A 23 -28.66 -6.39 5.99
N TYR A 24 -29.64 -6.64 5.11
CA TYR A 24 -31.04 -6.85 5.46
C TYR A 24 -31.23 -8.02 6.44
N TYR A 25 -30.49 -9.11 6.22
CA TYR A 25 -30.43 -10.26 7.13
C TYR A 25 -29.30 -10.19 8.17
N GLY A 26 -28.75 -9.00 8.43
CA GLY A 26 -27.76 -8.84 9.50
C GLY A 26 -26.33 -9.26 9.13
N ILE A 27 -26.04 -9.51 7.85
CA ILE A 27 -24.74 -10.03 7.43
C ILE A 27 -23.75 -8.88 7.17
N PRO A 28 -22.53 -8.93 7.75
CA PRO A 28 -21.50 -7.93 7.50
C PRO A 28 -21.11 -7.81 6.01
N THR A 29 -20.98 -6.58 5.51
CA THR A 29 -20.67 -6.35 4.08
C THR A 29 -19.30 -6.89 3.66
N ASN A 30 -18.31 -6.98 4.55
CA ASN A 30 -17.03 -7.62 4.25
C ASN A 30 -17.19 -9.13 4.00
N ILE A 31 -18.11 -9.80 4.71
CA ILE A 31 -18.49 -11.19 4.47
C ILE A 31 -19.19 -11.32 3.12
N LEU A 32 -20.17 -10.46 2.80
CA LEU A 32 -20.83 -10.50 1.48
C LEU A 32 -19.84 -10.29 0.32
N LYS A 33 -18.94 -9.30 0.43
CA LYS A 33 -17.88 -9.06 -0.57
C LYS A 33 -16.93 -10.27 -0.72
N SER A 34 -16.65 -10.96 0.38
CA SER A 34 -15.86 -12.19 0.40
C SER A 34 -16.61 -13.33 -0.28
N GLY A 35 -17.91 -13.46 0.00
CA GLY A 35 -18.82 -14.46 -0.54
C GLY A 35 -18.94 -14.37 -2.06
N ILE A 36 -19.13 -13.18 -2.63
CA ILE A 36 -19.25 -12.96 -4.09
C ILE A 36 -18.15 -13.70 -4.86
N CYS A 37 -16.87 -13.49 -4.52
CA CYS A 37 -15.79 -14.17 -5.24
C CYS A 37 -15.69 -15.65 -4.88
N LYS A 38 -15.88 -16.04 -3.62
CA LYS A 38 -15.61 -17.41 -3.18
C LYS A 38 -16.72 -18.39 -3.55
N TYR A 39 -17.98 -18.00 -3.42
CA TYR A 39 -19.09 -18.82 -3.89
C TYR A 39 -19.05 -19.03 -5.40
N TYR A 40 -18.65 -17.99 -6.15
CA TYR A 40 -18.36 -18.13 -7.58
C TYR A 40 -17.26 -19.17 -7.86
N ARG A 41 -16.15 -19.13 -7.13
CA ARG A 41 -15.07 -20.14 -7.23
C ARG A 41 -15.55 -21.55 -6.88
N ARG A 42 -16.54 -21.71 -6.00
CA ARG A 42 -17.07 -23.01 -5.53
C ARG A 42 -18.25 -23.55 -6.36
N LYS A 43 -18.72 -22.81 -7.37
CA LYS A 43 -19.98 -23.10 -8.08
C LYS A 43 -21.21 -23.06 -7.18
N GLU A 44 -21.16 -22.32 -6.07
CA GLU A 44 -22.29 -22.13 -5.16
C GLU A 44 -23.15 -20.96 -5.66
N TRP A 45 -23.82 -21.16 -6.79
CA TRP A 45 -24.47 -20.09 -7.57
C TRP A 45 -25.56 -19.34 -6.81
N GLU A 46 -26.39 -20.07 -6.05
CA GLU A 46 -27.45 -19.46 -5.24
C GLU A 46 -26.85 -18.50 -4.20
N LYS A 47 -25.80 -18.91 -3.48
CA LYS A 47 -25.13 -18.05 -2.49
C LYS A 47 -24.38 -16.89 -3.14
N PHE A 48 -23.78 -17.11 -4.32
CA PHE A 48 -23.12 -16.06 -5.10
C PHE A 48 -24.11 -14.95 -5.49
N GLU A 49 -25.21 -15.33 -6.14
CA GLU A 49 -26.27 -14.41 -6.57
C GLU A 49 -26.91 -13.73 -5.36
N TRP A 50 -27.22 -14.49 -4.31
CA TRP A 50 -27.80 -13.96 -3.09
C TRP A 50 -26.90 -12.91 -2.44
N CYS A 51 -25.57 -13.09 -2.43
CA CYS A 51 -24.65 -12.08 -1.93
C CYS A 51 -24.69 -10.77 -2.76
N VAL A 52 -24.85 -10.89 -4.07
CA VAL A 52 -24.99 -9.73 -4.98
C VAL A 52 -26.28 -8.97 -4.68
N VAL A 53 -27.41 -9.69 -4.58
CA VAL A 53 -28.72 -9.09 -4.28
C VAL A 53 -28.73 -8.48 -2.88
N GLU A 54 -28.16 -9.14 -1.89
CA GLU A 54 -28.11 -8.65 -0.51
C GLU A 54 -27.25 -7.36 -0.40
N MET A 55 -26.16 -7.27 -1.18
CA MET A 55 -25.39 -6.03 -1.31
C MET A 55 -26.16 -4.94 -2.06
N PHE A 56 -26.97 -5.29 -3.06
CA PHE A 56 -27.82 -4.36 -3.78
C PHE A 56 -28.89 -3.76 -2.86
N ILE A 57 -29.61 -4.58 -2.09
CA ILE A 57 -30.63 -4.14 -1.12
C ILE A 57 -30.02 -3.16 -0.12
N LEU A 58 -28.83 -3.48 0.40
CA LEU A 58 -28.11 -2.57 1.29
C LEU A 58 -27.74 -1.25 0.59
N GLY A 59 -27.42 -1.31 -0.70
CA GLY A 59 -27.11 -0.16 -1.53
C GLY A 59 -28.30 0.75 -1.86
N LEU A 60 -29.54 0.28 -1.72
CA LEU A 60 -30.74 1.12 -1.82
C LEU A 60 -30.73 2.28 -0.81
N LYS A 61 -30.09 2.07 0.36
CA LYS A 61 -29.91 3.11 1.37
C LYS A 61 -28.62 3.92 1.18
N ASN A 62 -27.64 3.45 0.41
CA ASN A 62 -26.38 4.16 0.18
C ASN A 62 -25.76 3.78 -1.17
N LYS A 63 -25.79 4.71 -2.12
CA LYS A 63 -25.25 4.54 -3.47
C LYS A 63 -23.78 4.10 -3.49
N ALA A 64 -22.96 4.49 -2.51
CA ALA A 64 -21.56 4.05 -2.44
C ALA A 64 -21.40 2.53 -2.24
N ILE A 65 -22.42 1.85 -1.69
CA ILE A 65 -22.44 0.40 -1.55
C ILE A 65 -22.70 -0.27 -2.91
N ILE A 66 -23.58 0.30 -3.75
CA ILE A 66 -23.75 -0.13 -5.14
C ILE A 66 -22.45 0.03 -5.92
N THR A 67 -21.79 1.19 -5.83
CA THR A 67 -20.48 1.39 -6.47
C THR A 67 -19.44 0.37 -5.99
N ASN A 68 -19.47 0.00 -4.69
CA ASN A 68 -18.59 -1.05 -4.15
C ASN A 68 -18.94 -2.45 -4.68
N LEU A 69 -20.22 -2.76 -4.84
CA LEU A 69 -20.71 -4.00 -5.44
C LEU A 69 -20.24 -4.11 -6.89
N VAL A 70 -20.52 -3.10 -7.72
CA VAL A 70 -20.12 -3.05 -9.12
C VAL A 70 -18.59 -3.19 -9.25
N ASN A 71 -17.81 -2.49 -8.43
CA ASN A 71 -16.34 -2.66 -8.42
C ASN A 71 -15.90 -4.09 -8.05
N ARG A 72 -16.63 -4.79 -7.17
CA ARG A 72 -16.35 -6.18 -6.82
C ARG A 72 -16.65 -7.13 -8.00
N LEU A 73 -17.72 -6.89 -8.73
CA LEU A 73 -18.07 -7.66 -9.94
C LEU A 73 -17.08 -7.40 -11.09
N LYS A 74 -16.57 -6.17 -11.21
CA LYS A 74 -15.46 -5.83 -12.13
C LYS A 74 -14.18 -6.60 -11.81
N ILE A 75 -13.88 -6.77 -10.52
CA ILE A 75 -12.73 -7.61 -10.08
C ILE A 75 -13.01 -9.08 -10.41
N LEU A 76 -14.24 -9.56 -10.25
CA LEU A 76 -14.61 -10.93 -10.60
C LEU A 76 -14.35 -11.24 -12.09
N LEU A 77 -14.75 -10.34 -13.00
CA LEU A 77 -14.46 -10.46 -14.44
C LEU A 77 -12.96 -10.60 -14.76
N MET A 78 -12.12 -9.86 -14.04
CA MET A 78 -10.69 -9.82 -14.28
C MET A 78 -9.93 -10.97 -13.59
N GLU A 79 -10.33 -11.33 -12.38
CA GLU A 79 -9.55 -12.21 -11.49
C GLU A 79 -10.03 -13.65 -11.48
N GLU A 80 -11.33 -13.91 -11.68
CA GLU A 80 -11.93 -15.24 -11.49
C GLU A 80 -12.38 -15.93 -12.78
N ILE A 81 -12.40 -15.20 -13.90
CA ILE A 81 -12.87 -15.67 -15.21
C ILE A 81 -11.68 -15.76 -16.18
N ILE A 82 -11.66 -16.81 -16.99
CA ILE A 82 -10.67 -16.96 -18.05
C ILE A 82 -10.96 -15.95 -19.16
N CYS A 83 -9.96 -15.18 -19.55
CA CYS A 83 -10.14 -13.98 -20.37
C CYS A 83 -10.30 -14.24 -21.88
N VAL A 84 -10.53 -15.48 -22.31
CA VAL A 84 -10.67 -15.84 -23.73
C VAL A 84 -12.09 -15.66 -24.24
N GLU A 85 -13.11 -15.72 -23.38
CA GLU A 85 -14.52 -15.57 -23.75
C GLU A 85 -14.91 -14.08 -23.87
N ILE A 86 -14.23 -13.36 -24.77
CA ILE A 86 -14.33 -11.90 -24.94
C ILE A 86 -15.75 -11.43 -25.24
N GLY A 87 -16.52 -12.16 -26.03
CA GLY A 87 -17.89 -11.73 -26.36
C GLY A 87 -18.83 -11.71 -25.15
N SER A 88 -18.64 -12.64 -24.20
CA SER A 88 -19.36 -12.69 -22.93
C SER A 88 -18.79 -11.69 -21.91
N ILE A 89 -17.46 -11.54 -21.83
CA ILE A 89 -16.82 -10.54 -20.96
C ILE A 89 -17.24 -9.12 -21.36
N PHE A 90 -17.25 -8.83 -22.66
CA PHE A 90 -17.77 -7.58 -23.24
C PHE A 90 -19.18 -7.29 -22.74
N ARG A 91 -20.08 -8.29 -22.86
CA ARG A 91 -21.46 -8.14 -22.41
C ARG A 91 -21.55 -7.88 -20.90
N GLY A 92 -20.75 -8.58 -20.11
CA GLY A 92 -20.65 -8.36 -18.67
C GLY A 92 -20.21 -6.94 -18.33
N ILE A 93 -19.26 -6.38 -19.08
CA ILE A 93 -18.81 -4.98 -18.93
C ILE A 93 -19.94 -4.01 -19.25
N GLU A 94 -20.68 -4.21 -20.35
CA GLU A 94 -21.81 -3.34 -20.71
C GLU A 94 -22.88 -3.31 -19.62
N ILE A 95 -23.25 -4.48 -19.11
CA ILE A 95 -24.19 -4.59 -18.00
C ILE A 95 -23.69 -3.77 -16.82
N LEU A 96 -22.46 -4.01 -16.35
CA LEU A 96 -21.90 -3.34 -15.18
C LEU A 96 -21.66 -1.83 -15.36
N GLU A 97 -21.39 -1.34 -16.57
CA GLU A 97 -21.29 0.09 -16.85
C GLU A 97 -22.66 0.78 -16.83
N SER A 98 -23.74 0.08 -17.25
CA SER A 98 -25.11 0.63 -17.27
C SER A 98 -25.81 0.66 -15.90
N VAL A 99 -25.36 -0.12 -14.91
CA VAL A 99 -26.04 -0.25 -13.61
C VAL A 99 -26.18 1.10 -12.87
N ASP A 100 -25.21 2.01 -12.97
CA ASP A 100 -25.31 3.26 -12.21
C ASP A 100 -26.38 4.22 -12.74
N GLU A 101 -26.76 4.10 -14.02
CA GLU A 101 -27.64 5.02 -14.76
C GLU A 101 -29.13 4.63 -14.74
N LYS A 102 -29.43 3.39 -14.35
CA LYS A 102 -30.77 2.79 -14.41
C LYS A 102 -31.63 3.05 -13.17
N GLU A 103 -32.93 2.73 -13.24
CA GLU A 103 -33.80 2.68 -12.05
C GLU A 103 -33.60 1.40 -11.24
N ASN A 104 -33.98 1.37 -9.96
CA ASN A 104 -33.63 0.27 -9.04
C ASN A 104 -34.02 -1.12 -9.54
N GLU A 105 -35.19 -1.27 -10.18
CA GLU A 105 -35.65 -2.54 -10.75
C GLU A 105 -34.74 -3.01 -11.89
N GLU A 106 -34.43 -2.11 -12.82
CA GLU A 106 -33.54 -2.36 -13.95
C GLU A 106 -32.08 -2.59 -13.51
N LYS A 107 -31.65 -1.96 -12.41
CA LYS A 107 -30.36 -2.24 -11.78
C LYS A 107 -30.28 -3.68 -11.29
N LEU A 108 -31.31 -4.12 -10.56
CA LEU A 108 -31.38 -5.47 -10.04
C LEU A 108 -31.46 -6.50 -11.17
N SER A 109 -32.32 -6.25 -12.16
CA SER A 109 -32.38 -7.04 -13.41
C SER A 109 -30.99 -7.20 -14.02
N GLY A 110 -30.28 -6.10 -14.28
CA GLY A 110 -28.92 -6.14 -14.83
C GLY A 110 -27.92 -6.91 -13.93
N LEU A 111 -28.02 -6.80 -12.61
CA LEU A 111 -27.14 -7.56 -11.70
C LEU A 111 -27.44 -9.07 -11.73
N LEU A 112 -28.70 -9.47 -11.86
CA LEU A 112 -29.11 -10.88 -12.00
C LEU A 112 -28.71 -11.43 -13.38
N GLU A 113 -28.90 -10.66 -14.45
CA GLU A 113 -28.38 -10.97 -15.79
C GLU A 113 -26.86 -11.18 -15.76
N PHE A 114 -26.12 -10.31 -15.06
CA PHE A 114 -24.69 -10.48 -14.87
C PHE A 114 -24.36 -11.79 -14.16
N CYS A 115 -25.05 -12.10 -13.06
CA CYS A 115 -24.83 -13.34 -12.30
C CYS A 115 -25.06 -14.58 -13.16
N ARG A 116 -26.10 -14.55 -14.00
CA ARG A 116 -26.40 -15.64 -14.93
C ARG A 116 -25.35 -15.76 -16.02
N LEU A 117 -24.96 -14.66 -16.64
CA LEU A 117 -23.94 -14.63 -17.69
C LEU A 117 -22.61 -15.25 -17.20
N VAL A 118 -22.13 -14.84 -16.03
CA VAL A 118 -20.81 -15.29 -15.56
C VAL A 118 -20.78 -16.73 -15.05
N ARG A 119 -21.94 -17.31 -14.71
CA ARG A 119 -22.06 -18.67 -14.18
C ARG A 119 -21.48 -19.73 -15.12
N ASP A 120 -21.70 -19.53 -16.42
CA ASP A 120 -21.39 -20.52 -17.45
C ASP A 120 -20.00 -20.31 -18.07
N LEU A 121 -19.30 -19.23 -17.68
CA LEU A 121 -17.95 -18.94 -18.15
C LEU A 121 -16.90 -19.82 -17.47
N LYS A 122 -15.78 -20.03 -18.16
CA LYS A 122 -14.61 -20.73 -17.63
C LYS A 122 -14.00 -19.94 -16.49
N ARG A 123 -13.63 -20.65 -15.42
CA ARG A 123 -13.18 -20.07 -14.16
C ARG A 123 -11.73 -20.42 -13.87
N GLY A 124 -10.97 -19.42 -13.44
CA GLY A 124 -9.62 -19.64 -12.93
C GLY A 124 -8.92 -18.34 -12.57
N ARG A 125 -7.89 -18.46 -11.75
CA ARG A 125 -7.16 -17.30 -11.20
C ARG A 125 -5.87 -16.99 -11.95
N ILE A 126 -5.89 -17.18 -13.27
CA ILE A 126 -4.72 -17.13 -14.14
C ILE A 126 -3.95 -15.81 -14.01
N VAL A 127 -4.66 -14.68 -14.01
CA VAL A 127 -4.06 -13.34 -13.83
C VAL A 127 -3.31 -13.25 -12.49
N SER A 128 -3.88 -13.81 -11.43
CA SER A 128 -3.26 -13.86 -10.11
C SER A 128 -1.99 -14.72 -10.11
N TYR A 129 -2.00 -15.86 -10.81
CA TYR A 129 -0.86 -16.76 -10.90
C TYR A 129 0.30 -16.16 -11.69
N ILE A 130 0.03 -15.65 -12.89
CA ILE A 130 1.04 -15.00 -13.75
C ILE A 130 1.66 -13.78 -13.03
N ASN A 131 0.82 -12.92 -12.45
CA ASN A 131 1.31 -11.76 -11.71
C ASN A 131 2.18 -12.18 -10.51
N ASN A 132 1.78 -13.21 -9.77
CA ASN A 132 2.58 -13.68 -8.64
C ASN A 132 3.90 -14.29 -9.11
N PHE A 133 3.89 -15.13 -10.14
CA PHE A 133 5.11 -15.70 -10.73
C PHE A 133 6.11 -14.62 -11.14
N TRP A 134 5.70 -13.67 -12.00
CA TRP A 134 6.58 -12.62 -12.51
C TRP A 134 7.02 -11.59 -11.46
N ARG A 135 6.38 -11.52 -10.29
CA ARG A 135 6.90 -10.71 -9.17
C ARG A 135 8.20 -11.26 -8.59
N PHE A 136 8.44 -12.57 -8.71
CA PHE A 136 9.59 -13.25 -8.15
C PHE A 136 10.57 -13.74 -9.22
N GLU A 137 10.10 -13.92 -10.45
CA GLU A 137 10.93 -14.34 -11.57
C GLU A 137 12.02 -13.31 -11.90
N GLU A 138 13.20 -13.81 -12.28
CA GLU A 138 14.31 -12.99 -12.74
C GLU A 138 14.01 -12.41 -14.13
N LYS A 139 14.29 -11.12 -14.32
CA LYS A 139 13.99 -10.38 -15.55
C LYS A 139 15.30 -9.87 -16.11
N LYS A 140 15.89 -10.61 -17.05
CA LYS A 140 17.17 -10.27 -17.69
C LYS A 140 16.93 -10.10 -19.20
N TYR A 141 17.00 -8.85 -19.66
CA TYR A 141 16.87 -8.51 -21.06
C TYR A 141 18.12 -7.76 -21.50
N LYS A 142 18.78 -8.21 -22.57
CA LYS A 142 19.93 -7.54 -23.16
C LYS A 142 19.45 -6.35 -23.98
N LEU A 143 19.26 -5.19 -23.33
CA LEU A 143 18.72 -4.01 -23.99
C LEU A 143 19.68 -3.39 -25.01
N ASP A 144 20.99 -3.63 -24.89
CA ASP A 144 21.99 -3.10 -25.82
C ASP A 144 21.86 -3.66 -27.24
N ASP A 145 21.33 -4.87 -27.36
CA ASP A 145 21.12 -5.56 -28.65
C ASP A 145 19.77 -5.17 -29.31
N VAL A 146 18.93 -4.39 -28.63
CA VAL A 146 17.58 -4.05 -29.09
C VAL A 146 17.60 -2.85 -30.04
N ILE A 147 17.26 -3.10 -31.31
CA ILE A 147 17.17 -2.08 -32.35
C ILE A 147 15.74 -1.51 -32.37
N LEU A 148 15.62 -0.20 -32.15
CA LEU A 148 14.33 0.50 -32.19
C LEU A 148 13.79 0.62 -33.62
N ASN A 149 12.68 -0.05 -33.88
CA ASN A 149 12.01 -0.02 -35.18
C ASN A 149 10.50 0.16 -35.00
N LYS A 150 9.79 -0.88 -34.54
CA LYS A 150 8.33 -0.87 -34.45
C LYS A 150 7.84 0.08 -33.37
N VAL A 151 8.60 0.27 -32.30
CA VAL A 151 8.21 1.15 -31.19
C VAL A 151 8.25 2.64 -31.55
N LYS A 152 9.01 3.03 -32.58
CA LYS A 152 9.24 4.45 -32.92
C LYS A 152 7.96 5.21 -33.25
N LYS A 153 6.96 4.55 -33.84
CA LYS A 153 5.66 5.20 -34.11
C LYS A 153 4.91 5.59 -32.83
N PHE A 154 5.20 4.94 -31.71
CA PHE A 154 4.64 5.25 -30.40
C PHE A 154 5.49 6.23 -29.59
N GLU A 155 6.68 6.60 -30.09
CA GLU A 155 7.59 7.48 -29.38
C GLU A 155 6.95 8.85 -29.13
N LYS A 156 7.05 9.34 -27.90
CA LYS A 156 6.57 10.66 -27.49
C LYS A 156 7.66 11.41 -26.75
N LYS A 157 7.60 12.74 -26.82
CA LYS A 157 8.50 13.61 -26.08
C LYS A 157 8.50 13.25 -24.59
N GLY A 158 9.66 12.84 -24.09
CA GLY A 158 9.88 12.43 -22.70
C GLY A 158 10.04 10.92 -22.49
N ASP A 159 9.90 10.08 -23.52
CA ASP A 159 10.30 8.67 -23.42
C ASP A 159 11.83 8.55 -23.36
N SER A 160 12.31 7.70 -22.44
CA SER A 160 13.72 7.31 -22.38
C SER A 160 14.01 6.24 -23.44
N GLU A 161 15.25 6.16 -23.92
CA GLU A 161 15.68 5.08 -24.82
C GLU A 161 15.41 3.70 -24.20
N LYS A 162 15.56 3.58 -22.87
CA LYS A 162 15.26 2.36 -22.12
C LYS A 162 13.79 1.95 -22.22
N ILE A 163 12.85 2.89 -22.05
CA ILE A 163 11.41 2.63 -22.19
C ILE A 163 11.11 2.19 -23.63
N LEU A 164 11.69 2.84 -24.63
CA LEU A 164 11.49 2.48 -26.03
C LEU A 164 12.04 1.08 -26.32
N LYS A 165 13.23 0.73 -25.82
CA LYS A 165 13.80 -0.63 -25.95
C LYS A 165 12.90 -1.68 -25.29
N LEU A 166 12.36 -1.39 -24.11
CA LEU A 166 11.38 -2.27 -23.47
C LEU A 166 10.07 -2.36 -24.27
N GLY A 167 9.61 -1.26 -24.87
CA GLY A 167 8.45 -1.25 -25.77
C GLY A 167 8.67 -2.07 -27.03
N GLU A 168 9.86 -2.01 -27.63
CA GLU A 168 10.25 -2.84 -28.79
C GLU A 168 10.26 -4.32 -28.42
N LEU A 169 10.85 -4.69 -27.29
CA LEU A 169 10.79 -6.06 -26.76
C LEU A 169 9.35 -6.50 -26.50
N PHE A 170 8.53 -5.63 -25.92
CA PHE A 170 7.12 -5.93 -25.67
C PHE A 170 6.38 -6.22 -26.96
N ILE A 171 6.56 -5.41 -28.01
CA ILE A 171 5.99 -5.65 -29.34
C ILE A 171 6.45 -7.01 -29.88
N GLY A 172 7.76 -7.28 -29.86
CA GLY A 172 8.30 -8.55 -30.33
C GLY A 172 7.71 -9.75 -29.58
N PHE A 173 7.66 -9.68 -28.25
CA PHE A 173 7.07 -10.75 -27.44
C PHE A 173 5.57 -10.89 -27.67
N LEU A 174 4.84 -9.78 -27.84
CA LEU A 174 3.41 -9.79 -28.14
C LEU A 174 3.13 -10.52 -29.46
N GLU A 175 3.87 -10.20 -30.53
CA GLU A 175 3.73 -10.82 -31.85
C GLU A 175 4.05 -12.31 -31.85
N HIS A 176 5.04 -12.74 -31.06
CA HIS A 176 5.46 -14.15 -30.97
C HIS A 176 4.73 -14.93 -29.87
N ARG A 177 3.75 -14.31 -29.19
CA ARG A 177 3.06 -14.88 -28.01
C ARG A 177 4.05 -15.37 -26.94
N ASP A 178 5.16 -14.65 -26.78
CA ASP A 178 6.21 -14.99 -25.83
C ASP A 178 5.83 -14.56 -24.41
N PHE A 179 5.93 -15.52 -23.49
CA PHE A 179 5.62 -15.34 -22.08
C PHE A 179 6.44 -14.20 -21.42
N ASN A 180 7.60 -13.83 -21.97
CA ASN A 180 8.43 -12.73 -21.49
C ASN A 180 7.76 -11.35 -21.56
N MET A 181 6.67 -11.17 -22.31
CA MET A 181 5.91 -9.90 -22.31
C MET A 181 5.43 -9.49 -20.92
N PHE A 182 5.10 -10.47 -20.06
CA PHE A 182 4.69 -10.23 -18.69
C PHE A 182 5.84 -9.73 -17.80
N GLY A 183 7.07 -10.17 -18.08
CA GLY A 183 8.28 -9.68 -17.42
C GLY A 183 8.58 -8.24 -17.80
N VAL A 184 8.45 -7.89 -19.09
CA VAL A 184 8.54 -6.50 -19.56
C VAL A 184 7.48 -5.62 -18.91
N PHE A 185 6.21 -6.07 -18.89
CA PHE A 185 5.13 -5.36 -18.21
C PHE A 185 5.45 -5.11 -16.73
N ASN A 186 5.95 -6.12 -16.01
CA ASN A 186 6.35 -5.94 -14.60
C ASN A 186 7.49 -4.93 -14.43
N LEU A 187 8.52 -4.97 -15.29
CA LEU A 187 9.61 -4.00 -15.25
C LEU A 187 9.08 -2.58 -15.48
N VAL A 188 8.32 -2.38 -16.56
CA VAL A 188 7.78 -1.06 -16.92
C VAL A 188 6.83 -0.53 -15.85
N TYR A 189 6.06 -1.41 -15.18
CA TYR A 189 5.16 -1.00 -14.13
C TYR A 189 5.86 -0.46 -12.88
N ILE A 190 7.02 -1.02 -12.51
CA ILE A 190 7.79 -0.62 -11.32
C ILE A 190 8.81 0.47 -11.60
N MET A 191 8.89 0.95 -12.85
CA MET A 191 9.80 2.04 -13.20
C MET A 191 9.32 3.36 -12.59
N ASP A 192 10.21 3.99 -11.82
CA ASP A 192 9.95 5.29 -11.19
C ASP A 192 10.12 6.45 -12.18
N GLU A 193 10.81 6.23 -13.30
CA GLU A 193 10.97 7.25 -14.34
C GLU A 193 9.63 7.62 -15.00
N LYS A 194 9.60 8.81 -15.59
CA LYS A 194 8.45 9.32 -16.34
C LYS A 194 8.69 9.10 -17.83
N GLY A 195 7.69 8.56 -18.50
CA GLY A 195 7.66 8.47 -19.96
C GLY A 195 6.97 9.66 -20.60
N GLY A 196 6.87 9.59 -21.92
CA GLY A 196 6.09 10.50 -22.75
C GLY A 196 4.61 10.53 -22.35
N THR A 197 3.98 11.68 -22.59
CA THR A 197 2.60 11.90 -22.13
C THR A 197 1.59 11.10 -22.97
N ARG A 198 0.89 10.16 -22.32
CA ARG A 198 -0.15 9.30 -22.92
C ARG A 198 -1.41 9.36 -22.07
N PHE A 199 -2.57 9.54 -22.69
CA PHE A 199 -3.85 9.64 -21.98
C PHE A 199 -3.85 10.69 -20.84
N ARG A 200 -3.12 11.81 -21.02
CA ARG A 200 -2.87 12.86 -20.01
C ARG A 200 -2.08 12.38 -18.78
N ARG A 201 -1.24 11.35 -18.93
CA ARG A 201 -0.46 10.73 -17.86
C ARG A 201 0.98 10.47 -18.32
N LYS A 202 1.91 10.26 -17.37
CA LYS A 202 3.35 10.11 -17.63
C LYS A 202 3.97 8.83 -17.05
N ASP A 203 3.18 7.91 -16.51
CA ASP A 203 3.74 6.64 -16.00
C ASP A 203 4.08 5.75 -17.20
N CYS A 204 5.26 5.11 -17.19
CA CYS A 204 5.82 4.39 -18.35
C CYS A 204 4.93 3.26 -18.87
N ILE A 205 4.12 2.66 -18.00
CA ILE A 205 3.19 1.59 -18.35
C ILE A 205 2.20 1.96 -19.45
N TYR A 206 1.94 3.26 -19.64
CA TYR A 206 1.00 3.71 -20.66
C TYR A 206 1.54 3.59 -22.08
N LEU A 207 2.85 3.44 -22.28
CA LEU A 207 3.38 3.03 -23.58
C LEU A 207 2.85 1.64 -23.97
N LEU A 208 2.88 0.67 -23.04
CA LEU A 208 2.42 -0.68 -23.34
C LEU A 208 0.91 -0.73 -23.61
N VAL A 209 0.13 0.12 -22.94
CA VAL A 209 -1.31 0.25 -23.20
C VAL A 209 -1.57 0.82 -24.60
N GLU A 210 -0.84 1.85 -25.00
CA GLU A 210 -0.95 2.45 -26.34
C GLU A 210 -0.51 1.46 -27.45
N ILE A 211 0.49 0.63 -27.16
CA ILE A 211 0.84 -0.50 -28.04
C ILE A 211 -0.36 -1.46 -28.18
N LEU A 212 -0.97 -1.89 -27.06
CA LEU A 212 -2.13 -2.79 -27.10
C LEU A 212 -3.33 -2.18 -27.85
N GLU A 213 -3.55 -0.86 -27.78
CA GLU A 213 -4.60 -0.18 -28.55
C GLU A 213 -4.47 -0.40 -30.06
N GLU A 214 -3.24 -0.53 -30.57
CA GLU A 214 -3.03 -0.83 -31.99
C GLU A 214 -3.33 -2.29 -32.33
N TYR A 215 -2.96 -3.24 -31.46
CA TYR A 215 -3.19 -4.67 -31.72
C TYR A 215 -4.66 -5.10 -31.50
N PHE A 216 -5.44 -4.33 -30.75
CA PHE A 216 -6.82 -4.69 -30.40
C PHE A 216 -7.81 -4.05 -31.38
N GLU A 217 -7.93 -4.64 -32.57
CA GLU A 217 -8.74 -4.08 -33.67
C GLU A 217 -10.25 -4.32 -33.52
N ASN A 218 -10.66 -5.45 -32.91
CA ASN A 218 -12.06 -5.82 -32.75
C ASN A 218 -12.81 -4.90 -31.78
N GLU A 219 -14.01 -4.45 -32.11
CA GLU A 219 -14.79 -3.50 -31.29
C GLU A 219 -15.09 -4.01 -29.87
N LYS A 220 -15.43 -5.30 -29.72
CA LYS A 220 -15.64 -5.89 -28.38
C LYS A 220 -14.35 -5.88 -27.59
N LEU A 221 -13.23 -6.17 -28.25
CA LEU A 221 -11.90 -6.18 -27.65
C LEU A 221 -11.44 -4.77 -27.24
N LYS A 222 -11.70 -3.75 -28.07
CA LYS A 222 -11.46 -2.34 -27.72
C LYS A 222 -12.23 -1.92 -26.49
N LYS A 223 -13.50 -2.34 -26.36
CA LYS A 223 -14.29 -2.07 -25.16
C LYS A 223 -13.69 -2.73 -23.91
N VAL A 224 -13.23 -3.97 -24.02
CA VAL A 224 -12.51 -4.68 -22.94
C VAL A 224 -11.21 -3.94 -22.57
N LEU A 225 -10.47 -3.45 -23.56
CA LEU A 225 -9.28 -2.64 -23.37
C LEU A 225 -9.59 -1.33 -22.64
N GLU A 226 -10.58 -0.57 -23.10
CA GLU A 226 -11.01 0.67 -22.45
C GLU A 226 -11.40 0.42 -20.99
N PHE A 227 -12.12 -0.65 -20.73
CA PHE A 227 -12.49 -1.07 -19.39
C PHE A 227 -11.26 -1.36 -18.52
N GLY A 228 -10.35 -2.23 -18.97
CA GLY A 228 -9.12 -2.55 -18.24
C GLY A 228 -8.22 -1.33 -18.05
N LYS A 229 -8.12 -0.47 -19.08
CA LYS A 229 -7.37 0.79 -19.08
C LYS A 229 -7.90 1.77 -18.04
N LYS A 230 -9.23 2.01 -18.01
CA LYS A 230 -9.88 2.84 -16.98
C LYS A 230 -9.57 2.34 -15.57
N MET A 231 -9.58 1.03 -15.35
CA MET A 231 -9.26 0.44 -14.05
C MET A 231 -7.77 0.56 -13.70
N LEU A 232 -6.87 0.33 -14.66
CA LEU A 232 -5.43 0.53 -14.51
C LEU A 232 -5.07 1.99 -14.17
N PHE A 233 -5.87 2.97 -14.61
CA PHE A 233 -5.63 4.40 -14.37
C PHE A 233 -5.94 4.87 -12.94
N ARG A 234 -6.69 4.07 -12.17
CA ARG A 234 -7.08 4.40 -10.78
C ARG A 234 -5.93 4.10 -9.82
N LYS A 235 -5.14 5.13 -9.47
CA LYS A 235 -3.94 4.96 -8.61
C LYS A 235 -4.25 4.39 -7.22
N ASP A 236 -5.42 4.67 -6.68
CA ASP A 236 -5.85 4.18 -5.35
C ASP A 236 -6.45 2.77 -5.36
N LEU A 237 -6.67 2.19 -6.55
CA LEU A 237 -7.17 0.82 -6.68
C LEU A 237 -6.03 -0.17 -6.49
N LYS A 238 -6.12 -1.02 -5.45
CA LYS A 238 -5.08 -2.02 -5.13
C LYS A 238 -4.88 -3.03 -6.26
N GLU A 239 -5.96 -3.38 -6.94
CA GLU A 239 -6.02 -4.35 -8.02
C GLU A 239 -5.64 -3.76 -9.39
N ARG A 240 -5.26 -2.46 -9.49
CA ARG A 240 -4.97 -1.81 -10.78
C ARG A 240 -3.91 -2.54 -11.61
N LEU A 241 -2.88 -3.10 -10.96
CA LEU A 241 -1.84 -3.89 -11.63
C LEU A 241 -2.43 -5.16 -12.26
N ALA A 242 -3.38 -5.81 -11.58
CA ALA A 242 -4.00 -7.03 -12.06
C ALA A 242 -4.84 -6.76 -13.31
N PHE A 243 -5.54 -5.61 -13.39
CA PHE A 243 -6.19 -5.17 -14.64
C PHE A 243 -5.19 -4.96 -15.78
N GLY A 244 -4.03 -4.37 -15.51
CA GLY A 244 -2.98 -4.25 -16.53
C GLY A 244 -2.49 -5.63 -16.97
N MET A 245 -2.18 -6.53 -16.02
CA MET A 245 -1.76 -7.90 -16.30
C MET A 245 -2.80 -8.65 -17.15
N TRP A 246 -4.09 -8.50 -16.82
CA TRP A 246 -5.20 -9.09 -17.56
C TRP A 246 -5.24 -8.66 -19.02
N LEU A 247 -4.99 -7.38 -19.32
CA LEU A 247 -4.85 -6.91 -20.70
C LEU A 247 -3.68 -7.57 -21.44
N ILE A 248 -2.57 -7.81 -20.74
CA ILE A 248 -1.42 -8.54 -21.32
C ILE A 248 -1.77 -10.01 -21.56
N VAL A 249 -2.53 -10.66 -20.67
CA VAL A 249 -2.97 -12.06 -20.88
C VAL A 249 -3.89 -12.15 -22.10
N ILE A 250 -4.79 -11.19 -22.28
CA ILE A 250 -5.63 -11.10 -23.48
C ILE A 250 -4.77 -10.93 -24.74
N GLY A 251 -3.78 -10.03 -24.71
CA GLY A 251 -2.85 -9.85 -25.82
C GLY A 251 -2.00 -11.10 -26.11
N TRP A 252 -1.60 -11.83 -25.07
CA TRP A 252 -0.88 -13.10 -25.19
C TRP A 252 -1.71 -14.21 -25.83
N LYS A 253 -3.04 -14.15 -25.68
CA LYS A 253 -3.97 -15.19 -26.13
C LYS A 253 -4.90 -14.72 -27.25
N MET A 254 -4.43 -13.74 -28.01
CA MET A 254 -5.21 -13.05 -29.05
C MET A 254 -5.79 -14.00 -30.10
N ASP A 255 -5.07 -15.07 -30.44
CA ASP A 255 -5.48 -16.05 -31.45
C ASP A 255 -6.48 -17.08 -30.90
N GLU A 256 -6.66 -17.12 -29.57
CA GLU A 256 -7.57 -18.03 -28.87
C GLU A 256 -8.86 -17.31 -28.38
N LEU A 257 -9.03 -16.03 -28.73
CA LEU A 257 -10.16 -15.23 -28.25
C LEU A 257 -11.46 -15.61 -28.96
N ASP A 258 -12.48 -15.87 -28.16
CA ASP A 258 -13.85 -16.11 -28.59
C ASP A 258 -14.68 -14.83 -28.48
N PHE A 259 -15.16 -14.34 -29.63
CA PHE A 259 -15.98 -13.14 -29.73
C PHE A 259 -17.49 -13.43 -29.72
N THR A 260 -17.90 -14.70 -29.63
CA THR A 260 -19.31 -15.07 -29.52
C THR A 260 -19.88 -14.54 -28.20
N THR A 261 -21.10 -14.02 -28.26
CA THR A 261 -21.83 -13.59 -27.07
C THR A 261 -22.87 -14.64 -26.77
N ILE A 262 -22.84 -15.19 -25.56
CA ILE A 262 -23.87 -16.12 -25.11
C ILE A 262 -25.20 -15.37 -25.04
N GLU A 263 -26.28 -15.99 -25.50
CA GLU A 263 -27.62 -15.45 -25.35
C GLU A 263 -27.95 -15.32 -23.86
N ASN A 264 -28.26 -14.11 -23.43
CA ASN A 264 -28.61 -13.85 -22.05
C ASN A 264 -30.09 -14.06 -21.81
N VAL A 265 -30.39 -14.63 -20.64
CA VAL A 265 -31.73 -14.54 -20.05
C VAL A 265 -31.92 -13.09 -19.61
N ILE A 266 -32.81 -12.37 -20.30
CA ILE A 266 -33.23 -11.02 -19.91
C ILE A 266 -34.23 -11.17 -18.77
N TRP A 267 -34.01 -10.46 -17.67
CA TRP A 267 -34.92 -10.48 -16.54
C TRP A 267 -36.02 -9.42 -16.73
N THR A 268 -37.27 -9.87 -16.87
CA THR A 268 -38.43 -8.99 -16.90
C THR A 268 -38.66 -8.37 -15.53
N LYS A 269 -39.44 -7.29 -15.48
CA LYS A 269 -39.81 -6.65 -14.22
C LYS A 269 -40.57 -7.63 -13.31
N GLU A 270 -41.49 -8.40 -13.89
CA GLU A 270 -42.30 -9.39 -13.19
C GLU A 270 -41.42 -10.49 -12.58
N GLU A 271 -40.39 -10.94 -13.29
CA GLU A 271 -39.43 -11.93 -12.78
C GLU A 271 -38.58 -11.39 -11.62
N VAL A 272 -38.14 -10.13 -11.70
CA VAL A 272 -37.40 -9.47 -10.62
C VAL A 272 -38.27 -9.33 -9.38
N ASP A 273 -39.53 -8.90 -9.55
CA ASP A 273 -40.47 -8.76 -8.45
C ASP A 273 -40.75 -10.13 -7.81
N GLN A 274 -41.00 -11.16 -8.63
CA GLN A 274 -41.24 -12.52 -8.15
C GLN A 274 -40.03 -13.10 -7.41
N TYR A 275 -38.82 -12.84 -7.90
CA TYR A 275 -37.59 -13.22 -7.23
C TYR A 275 -37.48 -12.58 -5.85
N MET A 276 -37.68 -11.26 -5.78
CA MET A 276 -37.59 -10.50 -4.54
C MET A 276 -38.62 -10.95 -3.50
N VAL A 277 -39.85 -11.24 -3.93
CA VAL A 277 -40.92 -11.74 -3.06
C VAL A 277 -40.61 -13.14 -2.52
N ASN A 278 -40.04 -14.02 -3.34
CA ASN A 278 -39.72 -15.40 -2.96
C ASN A 278 -38.38 -15.53 -2.21
N ARG A 279 -37.61 -14.45 -2.10
CA ARG A 279 -36.25 -14.50 -1.55
C ARG A 279 -36.25 -14.76 -0.06
N ILE A 280 -35.70 -15.90 0.34
CA ILE A 280 -35.48 -16.27 1.74
C ILE A 280 -34.06 -15.94 2.22
N GLU A 281 -33.87 -15.98 3.54
CA GLU A 281 -32.55 -15.89 4.15
C GLU A 281 -31.70 -17.11 3.76
N ILE A 282 -30.46 -16.88 3.33
CA ILE A 282 -29.46 -17.93 3.18
C ILE A 282 -28.38 -17.70 4.22
N LYS A 283 -28.04 -18.76 4.96
CA LYS A 283 -26.98 -18.72 5.97
C LYS A 283 -25.62 -18.63 5.28
N ILE A 284 -24.82 -17.63 5.68
CA ILE A 284 -23.45 -17.40 5.20
C ILE A 284 -22.49 -17.65 6.37
N ASP A 285 -22.24 -18.91 6.67
CA ASP A 285 -21.39 -19.38 7.77
C ASP A 285 -20.21 -20.25 7.31
N ASP A 286 -20.02 -20.39 5.99
CA ASP A 286 -18.91 -21.16 5.44
C ASP A 286 -17.55 -20.60 5.89
N ASP A 287 -16.71 -21.46 6.47
CA ASP A 287 -15.42 -21.07 7.05
C ASP A 287 -14.51 -20.36 6.05
N TYR A 288 -14.51 -20.82 4.79
CA TYR A 288 -13.71 -20.23 3.73
C TYR A 288 -14.20 -18.82 3.33
N VAL A 289 -15.42 -18.42 3.69
CA VAL A 289 -15.97 -17.07 3.48
C VAL A 289 -15.80 -16.20 4.71
N VAL A 290 -16.26 -16.68 5.87
CA VAL A 290 -16.36 -15.91 7.12
C VAL A 290 -15.00 -15.78 7.82
N ASN A 291 -14.23 -16.86 7.84
CA ASN A 291 -12.93 -16.92 8.49
C ASN A 291 -11.78 -16.79 7.49
N ASP A 292 -11.90 -15.82 6.59
CA ASP A 292 -10.91 -15.53 5.55
C ASP A 292 -10.08 -14.28 5.87
N TYR A 293 -8.85 -14.24 5.36
CA TYR A 293 -7.95 -13.10 5.47
C TYR A 293 -8.56 -11.76 4.98
N HIS A 294 -9.45 -11.79 3.99
CA HIS A 294 -10.10 -10.57 3.49
C HIS A 294 -11.24 -10.08 4.38
N VAL A 295 -11.81 -10.96 5.20
CA VAL A 295 -12.81 -10.62 6.23
C VAL A 295 -12.12 -10.23 7.53
N ASN A 296 -11.17 -11.05 7.98
CA ASN A 296 -10.42 -10.88 9.21
C ASN A 296 -8.95 -11.27 9.00
N LYS A 297 -8.05 -10.29 9.15
CA LYS A 297 -6.61 -10.45 8.89
C LYS A 297 -5.93 -11.50 9.80
N LYS A 298 -6.55 -11.85 10.94
CA LYS A 298 -6.05 -12.86 11.89
C LYS A 298 -5.89 -14.26 11.27
N PHE A 299 -6.69 -14.60 10.25
CA PHE A 299 -6.61 -15.92 9.62
C PHE A 299 -5.42 -16.11 8.67
N GLY A 300 -4.64 -15.06 8.42
CA GLY A 300 -3.37 -15.13 7.69
C GLY A 300 -3.48 -15.41 6.20
N LEU A 301 -2.42 -15.09 5.45
CA LEU A 301 -2.38 -15.31 4.00
C LEU A 301 -2.30 -16.80 3.63
N LYS A 302 -1.75 -17.65 4.50
CA LYS A 302 -1.65 -19.10 4.29
C LYS A 302 -3.02 -19.73 4.08
N LYS A 303 -3.96 -19.53 5.02
CA LYS A 303 -5.32 -20.05 4.92
C LYS A 303 -6.03 -19.53 3.67
N PHE A 304 -5.81 -18.26 3.31
CA PHE A 304 -6.33 -17.74 2.05
C PHE A 304 -5.74 -18.48 0.84
N GLY A 305 -4.42 -18.71 0.78
CA GLY A 305 -3.80 -19.45 -0.31
C GLY A 305 -4.32 -20.88 -0.46
N GLU A 306 -4.42 -21.60 0.65
CA GLU A 306 -4.80 -23.02 0.65
C GLU A 306 -6.30 -23.23 0.44
N VAL A 307 -7.14 -22.41 1.08
CA VAL A 307 -8.61 -22.62 1.13
C VAL A 307 -9.37 -21.50 0.43
N GLY A 308 -9.00 -20.25 0.71
CA GLY A 308 -9.72 -19.07 0.20
C GLY A 308 -9.61 -18.90 -1.31
N SER A 309 -8.45 -19.16 -1.91
CA SER A 309 -8.18 -18.98 -3.34
C SER A 309 -8.42 -20.22 -4.20
N LEU A 310 -8.72 -21.38 -3.60
CA LEU A 310 -9.09 -22.57 -4.35
C LEU A 310 -10.23 -22.23 -5.33
N VAL A 311 -10.25 -22.84 -6.52
CA VAL A 311 -11.34 -22.80 -7.50
C VAL A 311 -11.73 -24.24 -7.81
N LEU A 312 -13.02 -24.55 -7.68
CA LEU A 312 -13.52 -25.88 -7.97
C LEU A 312 -13.55 -26.08 -9.49
N ASP A 313 -12.97 -27.18 -9.98
CA ASP A 313 -12.80 -27.47 -11.41
C ASP A 313 -12.13 -26.30 -12.15
N GLU A 314 -11.02 -25.82 -11.60
CA GLU A 314 -10.27 -24.69 -12.15
C GLU A 314 -9.76 -24.98 -13.56
N ASP A 315 -10.05 -24.09 -14.51
CA ASP A 315 -9.50 -24.17 -15.85
C ASP A 315 -8.10 -23.52 -15.88
N LEU A 316 -7.08 -24.36 -16.00
CA LEU A 316 -5.68 -23.95 -16.15
C LEU A 316 -5.17 -24.08 -17.59
N SER A 317 -6.03 -24.44 -18.55
CA SER A 317 -5.64 -24.74 -19.93
C SER A 317 -4.88 -23.59 -20.60
N LEU A 318 -5.24 -22.34 -20.26
CA LEU A 318 -4.58 -21.15 -20.78
C LEU A 318 -3.07 -21.10 -20.44
N LEU A 319 -2.65 -21.74 -19.35
CA LEU A 319 -1.25 -21.84 -18.93
C LEU A 319 -0.54 -23.12 -19.42
N GLY A 320 -1.27 -24.03 -20.07
CA GLY A 320 -0.77 -25.33 -20.49
C GLY A 320 -0.15 -26.12 -19.33
N GLU A 321 0.97 -26.78 -19.60
CA GLU A 321 1.68 -27.62 -18.63
C GLU A 321 2.17 -26.86 -17.38
N LYS A 322 2.37 -25.54 -17.49
CA LYS A 322 2.82 -24.69 -16.37
C LYS A 322 1.70 -24.29 -15.41
N GLY A 323 0.45 -24.59 -15.73
CA GLY A 323 -0.71 -24.14 -14.94
C GLY A 323 -0.65 -24.57 -13.48
N GLU A 324 -0.44 -25.86 -13.25
CA GLU A 324 -0.36 -26.43 -11.90
C GLU A 324 0.87 -25.93 -11.13
N GLU A 325 1.99 -25.79 -11.82
CA GLU A 325 3.21 -25.25 -11.22
C GLU A 325 2.99 -23.81 -10.73
N MET A 326 2.37 -22.96 -11.55
CA MET A 326 2.11 -21.57 -11.19
C MET A 326 1.05 -21.43 -10.09
N ARG A 327 0.03 -22.29 -10.09
CA ARG A 327 -0.95 -22.36 -9.00
C ARG A 327 -0.28 -22.75 -7.69
N LYS A 328 0.53 -23.82 -7.68
CA LYS A 328 1.30 -24.24 -6.51
C LYS A 328 2.25 -23.15 -6.04
N PHE A 329 2.97 -22.51 -6.97
CA PHE A 329 3.84 -21.38 -6.69
C PHE A 329 3.07 -20.26 -5.98
N TYR A 330 1.87 -19.93 -6.45
CA TYR A 330 1.02 -18.93 -5.82
C TYR A 330 0.72 -19.28 -4.36
N ILE A 331 0.30 -20.53 -4.08
CA ILE A 331 -0.03 -21.03 -2.75
C ILE A 331 1.21 -21.01 -1.83
N ASP A 332 2.35 -21.46 -2.34
CA ASP A 332 3.63 -21.47 -1.60
C ASP A 332 4.01 -20.07 -1.12
N VAL A 333 3.89 -19.08 -2.02
CA VAL A 333 4.16 -17.67 -1.69
C VAL A 333 3.18 -17.16 -0.62
N LYS A 334 1.89 -17.51 -0.70
CA LYS A 334 0.91 -17.13 0.33
C LYS A 334 1.17 -17.80 1.68
N SER A 335 1.76 -18.98 1.66
CA SER A 335 2.13 -19.76 2.84
C SER A 335 3.43 -19.27 3.49
N GLY A 336 4.10 -18.26 2.92
CA GLY A 336 5.32 -17.69 3.47
C GLY A 336 6.58 -18.49 3.16
N ILE A 337 6.53 -19.43 2.21
CA ILE A 337 7.70 -20.15 1.74
C ILE A 337 8.63 -19.11 1.07
N LYS A 338 9.78 -18.84 1.70
CA LYS A 338 10.72 -17.78 1.30
C LYS A 338 11.24 -18.02 -0.11
N LYS A 339 10.69 -17.32 -1.10
CA LYS A 339 11.28 -17.16 -2.42
C LYS A 339 11.86 -15.75 -2.56
N LYS A 340 13.14 -15.65 -2.96
CA LYS A 340 13.83 -14.36 -3.12
C LYS A 340 13.10 -13.55 -4.19
N LYS A 341 12.66 -12.34 -3.86
CA LYS A 341 12.13 -11.39 -4.85
C LYS A 341 13.30 -10.89 -5.69
N VAL A 342 13.41 -11.36 -6.94
CA VAL A 342 14.48 -10.93 -7.86
C VAL A 342 14.03 -9.67 -8.58
N VAL A 343 14.60 -8.52 -8.21
CA VAL A 343 14.50 -7.29 -8.98
C VAL A 343 15.92 -6.93 -9.40
N ILE A 344 16.27 -7.25 -10.65
CA ILE A 344 17.52 -6.80 -11.28
C ILE A 344 17.11 -5.83 -12.38
N LEU A 345 17.23 -4.54 -12.09
CA LEU A 345 17.37 -3.53 -13.14
C LEU A 345 18.87 -3.35 -13.30
N GLU A 346 19.43 -3.84 -14.40
CA GLU A 346 20.84 -3.65 -14.73
C GLU A 346 21.17 -2.15 -14.73
N LYS A 347 22.09 -1.75 -13.83
CA LYS A 347 22.86 -0.51 -13.93
C LYS A 347 23.92 -0.71 -15.02
N VAL A 348 23.52 -0.60 -16.28
CA VAL A 348 24.40 -0.36 -17.43
C VAL A 348 23.98 1.02 -17.91
N ILE A 349 24.65 2.08 -17.47
CA ILE A 349 25.67 2.84 -18.20
C ILE A 349 26.30 3.82 -17.17
N LYS A 350 27.58 4.17 -17.36
CA LYS A 350 28.50 4.96 -16.50
C LYS A 350 29.48 4.13 -15.64
N LYS A 351 30.24 3.23 -16.28
CA LYS A 351 31.53 2.78 -15.73
C LYS A 351 32.72 2.82 -16.67
N GLU A 352 32.57 3.31 -17.91
CA GLU A 352 33.69 3.30 -18.88
C GLU A 352 34.36 4.66 -19.16
N GLU A 353 33.82 5.80 -18.72
CA GLU A 353 34.52 7.10 -18.94
C GLU A 353 35.39 7.59 -17.77
N VAL A 354 35.29 7.00 -16.57
CA VAL A 354 36.07 7.45 -15.40
C VAL A 354 37.40 6.70 -15.24
N ILE A 355 37.59 5.57 -15.96
CA ILE A 355 38.78 4.72 -15.83
C ILE A 355 39.99 5.26 -16.63
N LYS A 356 39.82 6.25 -17.51
CA LYS A 356 40.93 6.84 -18.30
C LYS A 356 41.61 8.07 -17.68
N LYS A 357 41.18 8.58 -16.51
CA LYS A 357 41.75 9.84 -15.94
C LYS A 357 42.40 9.76 -14.54
N LYS A 358 42.61 8.58 -13.94
CA LYS A 358 43.32 8.47 -12.64
C LYS A 358 44.29 7.28 -12.57
N LYS A 359 45.22 7.21 -13.53
CA LYS A 359 46.39 6.31 -13.47
C LYS A 359 47.68 7.10 -13.74
N VAL A 360 48.01 8.01 -12.84
CA VAL A 360 49.38 8.53 -12.66
C VAL A 360 49.55 8.74 -11.16
N VAL A 361 50.65 8.20 -10.60
CA VAL A 361 51.11 8.20 -9.19
C VAL A 361 50.19 7.39 -8.23
N ILE A 362 50.58 6.32 -7.53
CA ILE A 362 51.82 5.96 -6.83
C ILE A 362 52.00 4.41 -6.86
N LEU A 363 53.26 3.98 -7.04
CA LEU A 363 53.75 2.60 -7.01
C LEU A 363 53.83 1.98 -5.60
N GLU A 364 53.51 0.68 -5.54
CA GLU A 364 54.24 -0.42 -4.87
C GLU A 364 54.66 -0.38 -3.38
N LYS A 365 54.08 -1.30 -2.58
CA LYS A 365 54.74 -2.47 -1.93
C LYS A 365 53.81 -3.01 -0.82
N VAL A 366 53.23 -4.23 -0.84
CA VAL A 366 53.75 -5.62 -0.85
C VAL A 366 53.23 -6.36 0.42
N ILE A 367 52.81 -7.62 0.24
CA ILE A 367 52.67 -8.74 1.22
C ILE A 367 51.28 -9.18 1.74
N LYS A 368 50.80 -10.24 1.07
CA LYS A 368 50.28 -11.55 1.56
C LYS A 368 48.95 -11.62 2.34
N LYS A 369 47.99 -12.26 1.66
CA LYS A 369 47.16 -13.40 2.09
C LYS A 369 47.30 -13.79 3.57
N LYS A 370 46.27 -13.50 4.36
CA LYS A 370 45.84 -14.37 5.47
C LYS A 370 44.32 -14.47 5.49
N LYS A 371 43.86 -15.73 5.46
CA LYS A 371 42.48 -16.18 5.69
C LYS A 371 41.91 -15.49 6.93
N VAL A 372 40.91 -14.63 6.75
CA VAL A 372 40.11 -14.12 7.86
C VAL A 372 38.96 -15.10 8.07
N LYS A 373 39.04 -15.82 9.19
CA LYS A 373 37.95 -16.61 9.78
C LYS A 373 36.67 -15.77 9.79
N LYS A 374 35.55 -16.35 9.35
CA LYS A 374 34.21 -15.81 9.58
C LYS A 374 34.10 -15.38 11.04
N LYS A 375 34.14 -14.07 11.31
CA LYS A 375 33.69 -13.51 12.58
C LYS A 375 32.19 -13.81 12.63
N LYS A 376 31.82 -14.68 13.56
CA LYS A 376 30.45 -14.90 14.00
C LYS A 376 29.93 -13.52 14.40
N VAL A 377 29.04 -12.94 13.60
CA VAL A 377 28.32 -11.73 13.99
C VAL A 377 27.52 -12.14 15.21
N ILE A 378 27.86 -11.55 16.35
CA ILE A 378 27.07 -11.65 17.58
C ILE A 378 25.73 -11.04 17.18
N LEU A 379 24.66 -11.85 17.17
CA LEU A 379 23.30 -11.34 17.11
C LEU A 379 23.13 -10.46 18.35
N GLU A 380 23.16 -9.15 18.18
CA GLU A 380 22.76 -8.21 19.23
C GLU A 380 21.29 -8.52 19.56
N GLU A 381 20.99 -8.73 20.85
CA GLU A 381 19.65 -9.05 21.32
C GLU A 381 18.70 -7.90 20.94
N VAL A 382 17.65 -8.22 20.16
CA VAL A 382 16.58 -7.27 19.84
C VAL A 382 15.88 -6.89 21.14
N VAL A 383 15.61 -5.60 21.37
CA VAL A 383 14.97 -5.18 22.62
C VAL A 383 13.62 -5.87 22.81
N ILE A 384 13.43 -6.50 23.97
CA ILE A 384 12.23 -7.26 24.35
C ILE A 384 11.41 -6.42 25.35
N GLU A 385 10.10 -6.29 25.16
CA GLU A 385 9.23 -5.46 26.01
C GLU A 385 9.15 -5.96 27.46
N GLU A 386 9.27 -7.28 27.66
CA GLU A 386 9.26 -7.95 28.96
C GLU A 386 10.46 -7.60 29.84
N GLU A 387 11.53 -7.06 29.25
CA GLU A 387 12.76 -6.64 29.93
C GLU A 387 12.75 -5.15 30.30
N LEU A 388 11.70 -4.42 29.92
CA LEU A 388 11.58 -3.00 30.26
C LEU A 388 11.39 -2.80 31.77
N GLU A 389 12.01 -1.73 32.27
CA GLU A 389 11.83 -1.22 33.63
C GLU A 389 10.32 -1.08 33.92
N SER A 390 9.87 -1.75 34.98
CA SER A 390 8.49 -1.64 35.45
C SER A 390 8.41 -0.59 36.56
N ILE A 391 7.60 0.44 36.34
CA ILE A 391 7.33 1.50 37.32
C ILE A 391 5.90 1.34 37.80
N ASP A 392 5.74 1.15 39.11
CA ASP A 392 4.42 1.13 39.74
C ASP A 392 3.73 2.50 39.57
N TRP A 393 2.48 2.48 39.11
CA TRP A 393 1.71 3.70 38.84
C TRP A 393 1.59 4.62 40.07
N SER A 394 1.54 4.06 41.27
CA SER A 394 1.46 4.80 42.53
C SER A 394 2.66 5.71 42.80
N LYS A 395 3.80 5.48 42.11
CA LYS A 395 4.99 6.34 42.22
C LYS A 395 4.86 7.65 41.45
N PHE A 396 3.91 7.75 40.52
CA PHE A 396 3.65 9.00 39.79
C PHE A 396 2.82 9.95 40.64
N LYS A 397 3.26 11.21 40.72
CA LYS A 397 2.56 12.31 41.41
C LYS A 397 2.09 13.35 40.39
N ASN A 398 1.22 14.26 40.82
CA ASN A 398 0.78 15.41 40.00
C ASN A 398 0.32 14.99 38.58
N ILE A 399 -0.53 13.96 38.53
CA ILE A 399 -0.98 13.32 37.29
C ILE A 399 -2.03 14.20 36.60
N GLU A 400 -1.72 14.63 35.39
CA GLU A 400 -2.59 15.46 34.56
C GLU A 400 -2.69 14.86 33.15
N VAL A 401 -3.91 14.60 32.67
CA VAL A 401 -4.11 14.10 31.31
C VAL A 401 -4.27 15.27 30.34
N ILE A 402 -3.43 15.30 29.32
CA ILE A 402 -3.41 16.35 28.30
C ILE A 402 -4.39 15.98 27.19
N GLU A 403 -5.52 16.66 27.15
CA GLU A 403 -6.56 16.50 26.11
C GLU A 403 -6.36 17.43 24.90
N GLU A 404 -5.61 18.51 25.08
CA GLU A 404 -5.37 19.49 24.03
C GLU A 404 -4.61 18.86 22.86
N GLY A 405 -5.06 19.13 21.63
CA GLY A 405 -4.43 18.62 20.41
C GLY A 405 -4.72 17.13 20.11
N VAL A 406 -5.48 16.43 20.96
CA VAL A 406 -5.84 15.02 20.73
C VAL A 406 -6.85 14.90 19.59
N CYS A 407 -6.49 14.17 18.53
CA CYS A 407 -7.35 13.92 17.37
C CYS A 407 -7.65 12.43 17.18
N GLY A 408 -8.93 12.11 16.92
CA GLY A 408 -9.40 10.73 16.73
C GLY A 408 -9.21 9.85 17.97
N LEU A 409 -8.96 8.55 17.77
CA LEU A 409 -8.75 7.56 18.84
C LEU A 409 -7.30 7.49 19.35
N LYS A 410 -6.48 8.53 19.13
CA LYS A 410 -5.14 8.62 19.71
C LYS A 410 -5.25 8.74 21.24
N VAL A 411 -4.40 8.01 21.95
CA VAL A 411 -4.36 8.07 23.43
C VAL A 411 -3.76 9.42 23.86
N CYS A 412 -4.36 10.04 24.87
CA CYS A 412 -3.86 11.28 25.47
C CYS A 412 -2.45 11.11 26.04
N CYS A 413 -1.67 12.18 26.03
CA CYS A 413 -0.44 12.24 26.81
C CYS A 413 -0.79 12.48 28.28
N ILE A 414 0.09 12.07 29.19
CA ILE A 414 -0.12 12.22 30.63
C ILE A 414 1.11 12.91 31.20
N LYS A 415 0.93 14.08 31.80
CA LYS A 415 1.97 14.77 32.56
C LYS A 415 2.01 14.22 33.96
N VAL A 416 3.20 13.89 34.43
CA VAL A 416 3.44 13.30 35.76
C VAL A 416 4.70 13.89 36.37
N GLU A 417 4.81 13.76 37.69
CA GLU A 417 6.05 13.94 38.44
C GLU A 417 6.55 12.58 38.93
N TYR A 418 7.84 12.31 38.71
CA TYR A 418 8.52 11.09 39.12
C TYR A 418 9.94 11.45 39.55
N ASP A 419 10.39 10.97 40.72
CA ASP A 419 11.72 11.28 41.29
C ASP A 419 12.09 12.79 41.27
N GLY A 420 11.11 13.65 41.58
CA GLY A 420 11.29 15.10 41.66
C GLY A 420 11.43 15.81 40.30
N LYS A 421 11.24 15.10 39.18
CA LYS A 421 11.26 15.65 37.82
C LYS A 421 9.90 15.49 37.14
N LYS A 422 9.59 16.40 36.22
CA LYS A 422 8.37 16.37 35.40
C LYS A 422 8.60 15.59 34.12
N TYR A 423 7.68 14.69 33.80
CA TYR A 423 7.71 13.85 32.62
C TYR A 423 6.38 13.89 31.87
N ILE A 424 6.44 13.57 30.59
CA ILE A 424 5.28 13.24 29.76
C ILE A 424 5.31 11.73 29.49
N LEU A 425 4.20 11.06 29.77
CA LEU A 425 3.97 9.66 29.43
C LEU A 425 3.09 9.59 28.19
N LYS A 426 3.55 8.82 27.19
CA LYS A 426 2.77 8.48 26.00
C LYS A 426 2.55 6.98 25.94
N GLU A 427 1.29 6.55 26.04
CA GLU A 427 0.96 5.13 25.97
C GLU A 427 1.18 4.60 24.55
N MET A 428 1.98 3.55 24.40
CA MET A 428 2.34 2.95 23.12
C MET A 428 1.71 1.57 22.96
N LYS A 429 0.84 1.43 21.97
CA LYS A 429 0.21 0.15 21.62
C LYS A 429 1.08 -0.66 20.66
N GLU A 430 0.76 -1.93 20.51
CA GLU A 430 1.38 -2.81 19.51
C GLU A 430 1.32 -2.23 18.09
N SER A 431 0.22 -1.56 17.75
CA SER A 431 0.06 -0.87 16.44
C SER A 431 1.07 0.27 16.20
N PHE A 432 1.70 0.77 17.26
CA PHE A 432 2.80 1.74 17.23
C PHE A 432 4.14 1.08 17.62
N ARG A 433 4.26 -0.24 17.41
CA ARG A 433 5.44 -1.05 17.73
C ARG A 433 5.97 -0.83 19.15
N PHE A 434 5.07 -0.58 20.12
CA PHE A 434 5.43 -0.26 21.50
C PHE A 434 6.47 0.90 21.62
N GLY A 435 6.44 1.84 20.67
CA GLY A 435 7.29 3.03 20.65
C GLY A 435 8.77 2.78 20.34
N ARG A 436 9.11 1.64 19.72
CA ARG A 436 10.49 1.31 19.31
C ARG A 436 11.10 2.34 18.35
N ASP A 437 10.32 2.87 17.43
CA ASP A 437 10.71 3.95 16.52
C ASP A 437 11.00 5.25 17.28
N TYR A 438 10.10 5.65 18.19
CA TYR A 438 10.23 6.87 18.98
C TYR A 438 11.55 6.89 19.78
N ILE A 439 11.83 5.84 20.53
CA ILE A 439 13.04 5.75 21.36
C ILE A 439 14.32 5.66 20.51
N MET A 440 14.28 4.93 19.39
CA MET A 440 15.44 4.80 18.52
C MET A 440 15.79 6.16 17.90
N MET A 441 14.78 6.88 17.40
CA MET A 441 14.97 8.22 16.85
C MET A 441 15.51 9.17 17.90
N ASP A 442 14.97 9.15 19.12
CA ASP A 442 15.43 10.02 20.22
C ASP A 442 16.90 9.77 20.60
N ILE A 443 17.32 8.50 20.68
CA ILE A 443 18.72 8.11 20.93
C ILE A 443 19.64 8.64 19.82
N LEU A 444 19.18 8.59 18.56
CA LEU A 444 19.98 9.00 17.42
C LEU A 444 20.14 10.53 17.32
N LYS A 445 19.21 11.34 17.81
CA LYS A 445 19.24 12.81 17.71
C LYS A 445 20.58 13.42 18.14
N LYS A 446 21.16 12.96 19.26
CA LYS A 446 22.47 13.42 19.75
C LYS A 446 23.58 13.28 18.71
N ARG A 447 23.56 12.20 17.91
CA ARG A 447 24.56 11.94 16.86
C ARG A 447 24.47 12.92 15.69
N PHE A 448 23.30 13.53 15.50
CA PHE A 448 23.03 14.53 14.48
C PHE A 448 23.06 15.97 15.05
N GLY A 449 23.54 16.15 16.29
CA GLY A 449 23.55 17.45 16.95
C GLY A 449 22.16 18.04 17.19
N ILE A 450 21.14 17.18 17.32
CA ILE A 450 19.75 17.57 17.61
C ILE A 450 19.46 17.28 19.07
N LYS A 451 18.69 18.17 19.70
CA LYS A 451 18.25 18.01 21.08
C LYS A 451 17.23 16.86 21.21
N ASP A 452 17.54 15.89 22.06
CA ASP A 452 16.65 14.78 22.42
C ASP A 452 15.71 15.10 23.59
N LEU A 453 14.71 14.23 23.77
CA LEU A 453 13.69 14.28 24.81
C LEU A 453 14.08 13.54 26.09
N GLY A 454 15.27 12.92 26.14
CA GLY A 454 15.65 12.02 27.22
C GLY A 454 14.67 10.85 27.36
N MET A 455 14.18 10.32 26.24
CA MET A 455 13.11 9.33 26.23
C MET A 455 13.58 7.99 26.81
N LYS A 456 12.69 7.32 27.54
CA LYS A 456 12.82 5.91 27.93
C LYS A 456 11.51 5.16 27.74
N ARG A 457 11.59 3.85 27.55
CA ARG A 457 10.41 2.97 27.53
C ARG A 457 10.27 2.27 28.89
N ILE A 458 9.08 2.29 29.45
CA ILE A 458 8.77 1.67 30.74
C ILE A 458 7.47 0.85 30.64
N ARG A 459 7.30 -0.10 31.54
CA ARG A 459 6.00 -0.73 31.81
C ARG A 459 5.35 -0.11 33.04
N SER A 460 4.02 -0.11 33.05
CA SER A 460 3.20 0.30 34.19
C SER A 460 1.89 -0.49 34.18
N GLY A 461 1.26 -0.62 35.35
CA GLY A 461 0.01 -1.38 35.54
C GLY A 461 -1.27 -0.58 35.27
N VAL A 462 -1.17 0.68 34.86
CA VAL A 462 -2.34 1.55 34.61
C VAL A 462 -2.22 2.21 33.25
N GLY A 463 -3.31 2.20 32.48
CA GLY A 463 -3.44 2.83 31.18
C GLY A 463 -4.71 3.67 31.04
N LEU A 464 -4.86 4.39 29.92
CA LEU A 464 -6.10 5.12 29.63
C LEU A 464 -7.11 4.21 28.93
N GLU A 465 -8.35 4.24 29.37
CA GLU A 465 -9.48 3.51 28.78
C GLU A 465 -10.55 4.46 28.29
N VAL A 466 -11.20 4.10 27.19
CA VAL A 466 -12.34 4.86 26.67
C VAL A 466 -13.59 4.55 27.51
N VAL A 467 -14.23 5.59 28.05
CA VAL A 467 -15.45 5.45 28.87
C VAL A 467 -16.64 5.06 28.00
N ASP A 468 -16.92 5.84 26.95
CA ASP A 468 -17.97 5.57 25.97
C ASP A 468 -17.36 5.14 24.63
N LYS A 469 -17.47 3.85 24.33
CA LYS A 469 -16.97 3.24 23.08
C LYS A 469 -17.67 3.77 21.82
N LYS A 470 -18.80 4.47 21.94
CA LYS A 470 -19.49 5.12 20.81
C LYS A 470 -18.82 6.44 20.42
N LYS A 471 -18.18 7.14 21.36
CA LYS A 471 -17.43 8.37 21.11
C LYS A 471 -16.01 8.02 20.65
N LYS A 472 -15.67 8.39 19.40
CA LYS A 472 -14.36 8.08 18.79
C LYS A 472 -13.26 9.08 19.15
N THR A 473 -13.17 9.44 20.42
CA THR A 473 -12.17 10.36 20.97
C THR A 473 -11.86 9.99 22.41
N TYR A 474 -10.65 10.30 22.87
CA TYR A 474 -10.33 10.27 24.31
C TYR A 474 -10.73 11.59 24.99
N VAL A 475 -10.81 12.71 24.26
CA VAL A 475 -11.16 14.02 24.83
C VAL A 475 -12.49 13.94 25.59
N LYS A 476 -12.46 14.23 26.90
CA LYS A 476 -13.59 14.12 27.83
C LYS A 476 -14.26 12.74 27.84
N ASN A 477 -13.50 11.69 27.51
CA ASN A 477 -14.01 10.34 27.29
C ASN A 477 -12.99 9.26 27.71
N TRP A 478 -12.20 9.56 28.74
CA TRP A 478 -11.20 8.65 29.26
C TRP A 478 -11.39 8.40 30.75
N LYS A 479 -10.90 7.25 31.22
CA LYS A 479 -10.69 6.92 32.63
C LYS A 479 -9.38 6.15 32.76
N PHE A 480 -8.81 6.10 33.96
CA PHE A 480 -7.74 5.16 34.25
C PHE A 480 -8.30 3.74 34.40
N GLY A 481 -7.60 2.75 33.85
CA GLY A 481 -7.92 1.34 33.97
C GLY A 481 -6.67 0.52 34.28
N GLU A 482 -6.83 -0.50 35.10
CA GLU A 482 -5.76 -1.43 35.48
C GLU A 482 -5.49 -2.40 34.33
N ARG A 483 -4.33 -2.22 33.69
CA ARG A 483 -3.80 -3.12 32.66
C ARG A 483 -2.33 -2.82 32.45
N GLU A 484 -1.56 -3.85 32.13
CA GLU A 484 -0.16 -3.66 31.75
C GLU A 484 -0.08 -2.86 30.44
N VAL A 485 0.70 -1.78 30.45
CA VAL A 485 0.94 -0.91 29.31
C VAL A 485 2.41 -0.56 29.18
N VAL A 486 2.83 -0.25 27.95
CA VAL A 486 4.13 0.35 27.66
C VAL A 486 3.95 1.86 27.49
N TYR A 487 4.75 2.63 28.20
CA TYR A 487 4.86 4.07 28.03
C TYR A 487 6.20 4.45 27.41
N CYS A 488 6.19 5.36 26.45
CA CYS A 488 7.34 6.24 26.23
C CYS A 488 7.27 7.38 27.27
N MET A 489 8.24 7.42 28.16
CA MET A 489 8.40 8.45 29.19
C MET A 489 9.50 9.42 28.74
N MET A 490 9.17 10.71 28.62
CA MET A 490 10.06 11.76 28.13
C MET A 490 10.10 12.94 29.08
N GLU A 491 11.24 13.63 29.15
CA GLU A 491 11.38 14.81 30.00
C GLU A 491 10.41 15.92 29.54
N ASN A 492 9.77 16.59 30.49
CA ASN A 492 8.85 17.68 30.17
C ASN A 492 9.61 18.88 29.60
N PHE A 493 9.21 19.33 28.41
CA PHE A 493 9.73 20.54 27.78
C PHE A 493 8.72 21.68 27.88
N ASP A 494 9.05 22.69 28.69
CA ASP A 494 8.20 23.88 28.82
C ASP A 494 8.26 24.72 27.53
N ASN A 495 7.13 24.76 26.82
CA ASN A 495 7.01 25.31 25.48
C ASN A 495 5.77 26.22 25.37
N ILE A 496 5.72 27.02 24.29
CA ILE A 496 4.59 27.91 23.96
C ILE A 496 3.74 27.35 22.81
N GLY A 497 3.83 26.04 22.56
CA GLY A 497 3.14 25.34 21.49
C GLY A 497 4.03 25.01 20.29
N ASP A 498 3.38 24.65 19.18
CA ASP A 498 4.04 24.18 17.98
C ASP A 498 4.60 25.32 17.10
N LEU A 499 5.71 25.04 16.42
CA LEU A 499 6.39 25.96 15.52
C LEU A 499 5.54 26.28 14.28
N GLY A 500 4.59 25.40 13.91
CA GLY A 500 3.64 25.63 12.84
C GLY A 500 2.71 26.83 13.08
N LYS A 501 2.33 27.07 14.34
CA LYS A 501 1.60 28.27 14.78
C LYS A 501 2.52 29.44 15.16
N ASN A 502 3.75 29.14 15.56
CA ASN A 502 4.75 30.12 16.00
C ASN A 502 5.83 30.40 14.92
N LYS A 503 5.45 30.47 13.64
CA LYS A 503 6.38 30.59 12.50
C LYS A 503 7.27 31.83 12.52
N GLY A 504 6.89 32.90 13.23
CA GLY A 504 7.72 34.10 13.37
C GLY A 504 9.09 33.81 13.99
N PHE A 505 9.23 32.75 14.79
CA PHE A 505 10.53 32.33 15.31
C PHE A 505 11.51 31.90 14.22
N LEU A 506 11.04 31.43 13.06
CA LEU A 506 11.90 31.04 11.93
C LEU A 506 12.63 32.22 11.28
N GLU A 507 12.28 33.46 11.62
CA GLU A 507 13.02 34.65 11.18
C GLU A 507 14.39 34.74 11.88
N ARG A 508 14.54 34.14 13.06
CA ARG A 508 15.81 34.03 13.76
C ARG A 508 16.69 32.93 13.15
N GLU A 509 17.97 33.23 12.93
CA GLU A 509 18.89 32.33 12.22
C GLU A 509 19.18 31.03 12.99
N ASP A 510 19.33 31.12 14.30
CA ASP A 510 19.52 29.96 15.18
C ASP A 510 18.32 29.01 15.12
N VAL A 511 17.10 29.56 15.25
CA VAL A 511 15.88 28.76 15.19
C VAL A 511 15.66 28.17 13.81
N PHE A 512 15.96 28.91 12.75
CA PHE A 512 15.90 28.42 11.37
C PHE A 512 16.81 27.20 11.19
N LYS A 513 18.09 27.32 11.58
CA LYS A 513 19.08 26.25 11.42
C LYS A 513 18.68 25.01 12.22
N GLU A 514 18.33 25.16 13.49
CA GLU A 514 17.93 24.04 14.34
C GLU A 514 16.64 23.37 13.88
N SER A 515 15.66 24.16 13.42
CA SER A 515 14.42 23.61 12.84
C SER A 515 14.70 22.83 11.56
N LEU A 516 15.61 23.34 10.71
CA LEU A 516 15.99 22.67 9.47
C LEU A 516 16.76 21.37 9.74
N LYS A 517 17.65 21.33 10.75
CA LYS A 517 18.29 20.10 11.24
C LYS A 517 17.25 19.05 11.60
N ILE A 518 16.23 19.41 12.38
CA ILE A 518 15.13 18.50 12.72
C ILE A 518 14.44 17.97 11.46
N ARG A 519 14.04 18.86 10.54
CA ARG A 519 13.33 18.46 9.30
C ARG A 519 14.16 17.53 8.44
N LEU A 520 15.47 17.78 8.34
CA LEU A 520 16.42 16.95 7.61
C LEU A 520 16.64 15.61 8.32
N PHE A 521 16.65 15.56 9.65
CA PHE A 521 16.84 14.30 10.38
C PHE A 521 15.61 13.41 10.22
N ASP A 522 14.42 13.96 10.45
CA ASP A 522 13.16 13.25 10.23
C ASP A 522 12.99 12.83 8.77
N GLY A 523 13.46 13.67 7.85
CA GLY A 523 13.50 13.40 6.41
C GLY A 523 14.44 12.25 6.04
N LEU A 524 15.59 12.14 6.69
CA LEU A 524 16.58 11.09 6.45
C LEU A 524 15.98 9.71 6.75
N PHE A 525 15.23 9.62 7.85
CA PHE A 525 14.52 8.41 8.29
C PHE A 525 13.09 8.28 7.74
N ARG A 526 12.64 9.24 6.91
CA ARG A 526 11.27 9.29 6.34
C ARG A 526 10.18 9.13 7.41
N SER A 527 10.38 9.77 8.56
CA SER A 527 9.36 9.85 9.62
C SER A 527 8.07 10.45 9.03
N SER A 528 6.93 9.77 9.26
CA SER A 528 5.64 10.19 8.71
C SER A 528 5.17 11.54 9.26
N ASP A 529 5.72 11.93 10.42
CA ASP A 529 5.35 13.08 11.21
C ASP A 529 6.31 14.28 11.01
N ASN A 530 7.10 14.28 9.93
CA ASN A 530 8.04 15.35 9.57
C ASN A 530 7.36 16.68 9.16
N ILE A 531 6.75 17.41 10.09
CA ILE A 531 6.04 18.68 9.84
C ILE A 531 6.30 19.69 10.96
N LEU A 532 6.20 21.00 10.66
CA LEU A 532 6.42 22.06 11.66
C LEU A 532 5.49 21.99 12.89
N ARG A 533 4.33 21.33 12.79
CA ARG A 533 3.43 21.14 13.94
C ARG A 533 3.94 20.15 14.98
N ASN A 534 4.93 19.33 14.59
CA ASN A 534 5.57 18.34 15.47
C ASN A 534 6.95 18.83 15.92
N ILE A 535 7.18 20.15 15.83
CA ILE A 535 8.34 20.82 16.43
C ILE A 535 7.77 21.79 17.47
N LEU A 536 8.08 21.58 18.74
CA LEU A 536 7.76 22.49 19.82
C LEU A 536 8.79 23.61 19.87
N VAL A 537 8.37 24.79 20.33
CA VAL A 537 9.26 25.94 20.54
C VAL A 537 8.94 26.59 21.89
N ASN A 538 9.97 27.06 22.59
CA ASN A 538 9.80 27.83 23.83
C ASN A 538 10.06 29.33 23.61
N ILE A 539 9.83 30.14 24.66
CA ILE A 539 10.02 31.60 24.61
C ILE A 539 11.44 32.03 24.20
N ALA A 540 12.45 31.20 24.48
CA ALA A 540 13.84 31.48 24.13
C ALA A 540 14.17 31.13 22.67
N GLY A 541 13.26 30.48 21.94
CA GLY A 541 13.48 29.98 20.58
C GLY A 541 14.14 28.61 20.53
N VAL A 542 14.27 27.90 21.65
CA VAL A 542 14.75 26.52 21.64
C VAL A 542 13.67 25.63 21.02
N VAL A 543 14.05 24.84 20.01
CA VAL A 543 13.16 23.92 19.32
C VAL A 543 13.40 22.47 19.73
N LEU A 544 12.35 21.67 19.67
CA LEU A 544 12.38 20.25 20.02
C LEU A 544 11.41 19.47 19.15
N SER A 545 11.87 18.39 18.52
CA SER A 545 11.02 17.52 17.71
C SER A 545 10.31 16.47 18.58
N ILE A 546 9.07 16.16 18.20
CA ILE A 546 8.20 15.19 18.89
C ILE A 546 7.50 14.28 17.88
N ASP A 547 6.94 13.17 18.37
CA ASP A 547 6.09 12.24 17.61
C ASP A 547 6.77 11.59 16.37
N GLU A 548 8.07 11.25 16.44
CA GLU A 548 8.80 10.58 15.34
C GLU A 548 8.41 9.10 15.15
N GLY A 549 7.19 8.88 14.63
CA GLY A 549 6.64 7.57 14.32
C GLY A 549 6.72 7.17 12.85
N ASP A 550 6.55 5.87 12.61
CA ASP A 550 6.39 5.29 11.26
C ASP A 550 7.56 5.64 10.33
N ILE A 551 8.79 5.40 10.80
CA ILE A 551 10.03 5.58 10.03
C ILE A 551 10.03 4.68 8.78
N TYR A 552 10.57 5.20 7.67
CA TYR A 552 10.49 4.56 6.35
C TYR A 552 9.05 4.20 5.94
N GLY A 553 8.10 5.03 6.37
CA GLY A 553 6.67 4.93 6.11
C GLY A 553 6.27 5.43 4.72
N LYS A 554 5.14 6.15 4.62
CA LYS A 554 4.56 6.53 3.32
C LYS A 554 5.19 7.76 2.68
N ARG A 555 5.89 8.60 3.45
CA ARG A 555 6.39 9.89 2.98
C ARG A 555 7.70 9.73 2.23
N SER A 556 7.79 10.19 0.98
CA SER A 556 9.02 10.10 0.17
C SER A 556 9.89 11.35 0.26
N LEU A 557 9.27 12.51 0.47
CA LEU A 557 9.90 13.84 0.49
C LEU A 557 10.20 14.31 1.92
N VAL A 558 11.28 15.06 2.08
CA VAL A 558 11.69 15.75 3.31
C VAL A 558 10.75 16.92 3.58
N PHE A 559 10.54 17.77 2.58
CA PHE A 559 9.67 18.93 2.64
C PHE A 559 8.33 18.67 1.97
N ASN A 560 7.27 19.28 2.51
CA ASN A 560 5.97 19.29 1.83
C ASN A 560 5.97 20.38 0.74
N LYS A 561 5.13 20.26 -0.29
CA LYS A 561 5.06 21.28 -1.37
C LYS A 561 4.80 22.71 -0.89
N SER A 562 4.10 22.85 0.24
CA SER A 562 3.78 24.13 0.88
C SER A 562 4.60 24.39 2.15
N ASP A 563 5.75 23.71 2.29
CA ASP A 563 6.62 23.89 3.45
C ASP A 563 7.17 25.31 3.52
N TRP A 564 7.41 25.79 4.74
CA TRP A 564 7.94 27.13 4.96
C TRP A 564 9.32 27.26 4.27
N PHE A 565 10.15 26.22 4.35
CA PHE A 565 11.52 26.19 3.82
C PHE A 565 11.58 26.21 2.29
N LEU A 566 10.50 25.87 1.60
CA LEU A 566 10.40 25.87 0.13
C LEU A 566 9.74 27.14 -0.42
N LYS A 567 9.39 28.11 0.42
CA LYS A 567 8.86 29.38 -0.07
C LYS A 567 9.92 30.14 -0.87
N LYS A 568 9.47 30.90 -1.87
CA LYS A 568 10.34 31.62 -2.82
C LYS A 568 11.34 32.55 -2.12
N GLU A 569 10.90 33.21 -1.05
CA GLU A 569 11.72 34.12 -0.24
C GLU A 569 12.80 33.41 0.61
N ASN A 570 12.68 32.11 0.82
CA ASN A 570 13.52 31.35 1.74
C ASN A 570 14.43 30.32 1.07
N ILE A 571 14.10 29.91 -0.15
CA ILE A 571 14.68 28.75 -0.80
C ILE A 571 16.21 28.80 -0.94
N GLU A 572 16.77 29.97 -1.25
CA GLU A 572 18.22 30.13 -1.39
C GLU A 572 18.93 30.03 -0.03
N LYS A 573 18.35 30.63 1.02
CA LYS A 573 18.84 30.47 2.40
C LYS A 573 18.73 29.00 2.83
N THR A 574 17.62 28.33 2.52
CA THR A 574 17.43 26.92 2.84
C THR A 574 18.50 26.05 2.20
N LYS A 575 18.78 26.20 0.90
CA LYS A 575 19.82 25.41 0.20
C LYS A 575 21.20 25.52 0.88
N LEU A 576 21.62 26.74 1.19
CA LEU A 576 22.90 27.01 1.85
C LEU A 576 22.98 26.30 3.21
N VAL A 577 21.95 26.43 4.03
CA VAL A 577 21.92 25.84 5.38
C VAL A 577 21.76 24.30 5.32
N VAL A 578 21.06 23.75 4.32
CA VAL A 578 20.99 22.29 4.10
C VAL A 578 22.38 21.72 3.82
N GLU A 579 23.12 22.35 2.91
CA GLU A 579 24.46 21.91 2.55
C GLU A 579 25.41 21.96 3.76
N GLU A 580 25.36 23.05 4.53
CA GLU A 580 26.09 23.19 5.80
C GLU A 580 25.76 22.04 6.76
N ILE A 581 24.47 21.81 7.06
CA ILE A 581 24.04 20.77 8.02
C ILE A 581 24.44 19.36 7.57
N ILE A 582 24.23 19.01 6.30
CA ILE A 582 24.52 17.65 5.82
C ILE A 582 26.03 17.40 5.81
N ASN A 583 26.84 18.41 5.51
CA ASN A 583 28.29 18.32 5.59
C ASN A 583 28.78 18.18 7.05
N GLU A 584 28.09 18.79 8.02
CA GLU A 584 28.36 18.60 9.45
C GLU A 584 28.08 17.17 9.93
N TRP A 585 27.10 16.47 9.34
CA TRP A 585 26.60 15.18 9.85
C TRP A 585 27.45 13.95 9.54
N ASP A 586 28.55 14.06 8.78
CA ASP A 586 29.43 12.93 8.39
C ASP A 586 28.69 11.59 8.24
N LEU A 587 27.69 11.57 7.35
CA LEU A 587 26.74 10.46 7.24
C LEU A 587 27.42 9.10 6.98
N LEU A 588 28.59 9.12 6.36
CA LEU A 588 29.37 7.91 6.09
C LEU A 588 29.86 7.26 7.38
N SER A 589 30.31 8.04 8.37
CA SER A 589 30.75 7.49 9.67
C SER A 589 29.57 7.05 10.53
N LEU A 590 28.45 7.80 10.51
CA LEU A 590 27.26 7.47 11.29
C LEU A 590 26.52 6.21 10.81
N LYS A 591 26.67 5.84 9.53
CA LYS A 591 25.92 4.74 8.89
C LYS A 591 25.97 3.41 9.65
N LEU A 592 27.14 3.01 10.15
CA LEU A 592 27.30 1.73 10.86
C LEU A 592 26.62 1.76 12.23
N GLU A 593 26.68 2.89 12.93
CA GLU A 593 26.08 3.01 14.25
C GLU A 593 24.56 3.09 14.16
N VAL A 594 24.03 3.77 13.14
CA VAL A 594 22.60 3.82 12.85
C VAL A 594 22.08 2.43 12.49
N GLU A 595 22.82 1.68 11.67
CA GLU A 595 22.47 0.28 11.36
C GLU A 595 22.33 -0.58 12.61
N LYS A 596 23.26 -0.46 13.56
CA LYS A 596 23.20 -1.20 14.84
C LYS A 596 21.94 -0.85 15.63
N GLU A 597 21.65 0.43 15.82
CA GLU A 597 20.44 0.83 16.55
C GLU A 597 19.17 0.35 15.82
N MET A 598 19.13 0.45 14.49
CA MET A 598 18.01 -0.08 13.71
C MET A 598 17.81 -1.58 13.95
N ILE A 599 18.87 -2.39 13.91
CA ILE A 599 18.77 -3.82 14.17
C ILE A 599 18.32 -4.08 15.61
N ARG A 600 18.93 -3.41 16.59
CA ARG A 600 18.61 -3.51 18.01
C ARG A 600 17.14 -3.23 18.30
N PHE A 601 16.55 -2.24 17.64
CA PHE A 601 15.12 -1.90 17.78
C PHE A 601 14.20 -2.66 16.81
N GLY A 602 14.73 -3.60 16.02
CA GLY A 602 13.97 -4.52 15.18
C GLY A 602 13.56 -3.96 13.81
N PHE A 603 14.36 -3.05 13.24
CA PHE A 603 14.17 -2.42 11.92
C PHE A 603 15.19 -2.92 10.88
N GLU A 604 15.67 -4.15 11.02
CA GLU A 604 16.66 -4.77 10.10
C GLU A 604 16.19 -4.71 8.63
N GLU A 605 14.90 -4.88 8.39
CA GLU A 605 14.30 -4.84 7.05
C GLU A 605 14.45 -3.47 6.36
N LYS A 606 14.67 -2.41 7.13
CA LYS A 606 14.83 -1.03 6.65
C LYS A 606 16.28 -0.60 6.50
N VAL A 607 17.24 -1.37 7.00
CA VAL A 607 18.68 -1.04 6.96
C VAL A 607 19.18 -0.81 5.53
N LYS A 608 18.72 -1.61 4.56
CA LYS A 608 19.11 -1.43 3.15
C LYS A 608 18.65 -0.07 2.61
N GLU A 609 17.42 0.31 2.91
CA GLU A 609 16.83 1.58 2.48
C GLU A 609 17.50 2.77 3.19
N MET A 610 17.78 2.63 4.49
CA MET A 610 18.59 3.58 5.25
C MET A 610 19.93 3.83 4.57
N LYS A 611 20.66 2.76 4.22
CA LYS A 611 21.99 2.88 3.61
C LYS A 611 21.95 3.65 2.30
N ASP A 612 20.98 3.36 1.44
CA ASP A 612 20.78 4.05 0.15
C ASP A 612 20.47 5.54 0.35
N ARG A 613 19.64 5.88 1.34
CA ARG A 613 19.36 7.28 1.67
C ARG A 613 20.59 8.00 2.19
N PHE A 614 21.34 7.40 3.10
CA PHE A 614 22.57 8.01 3.64
C PHE A 614 23.61 8.30 2.54
N ASP A 615 23.74 7.42 1.54
CA ASP A 615 24.71 7.60 0.45
C ASP A 615 24.35 8.77 -0.49
N ASN A 616 23.06 9.07 -0.64
CA ASN A 616 22.57 10.02 -1.64
C ASN A 616 21.70 11.12 -1.00
N TYR A 617 21.89 11.42 0.29
CA TYR A 617 20.91 12.22 1.02
C TYR A 617 20.85 13.67 0.53
N LEU A 618 22.02 14.28 0.32
CA LEU A 618 22.14 15.64 -0.18
C LEU A 618 21.43 15.80 -1.53
N GLU A 619 21.71 14.90 -2.47
CA GLU A 619 21.09 14.89 -3.80
C GLU A 619 19.56 14.79 -3.69
N LYS A 620 19.06 13.88 -2.84
CA LYS A 620 17.62 13.71 -2.61
C LYS A 620 16.95 14.96 -2.06
N VAL A 621 17.61 15.68 -1.15
CA VAL A 621 17.07 16.94 -0.61
C VAL A 621 17.09 18.03 -1.68
N PHE A 622 18.15 18.09 -2.49
CA PHE A 622 18.30 19.10 -3.53
C PHE A 622 17.31 18.94 -4.69
N GLU A 623 16.85 17.72 -4.97
CA GLU A 623 15.76 17.44 -5.92
C GLU A 623 14.40 18.06 -5.51
N GLU A 624 14.25 18.53 -4.26
CA GLU A 624 13.01 19.13 -3.76
C GLU A 624 12.91 20.65 -3.96
N PHE A 625 13.99 21.30 -4.40
CA PHE A 625 14.06 22.75 -4.63
C PHE A 625 13.69 23.19 -6.05
#